data_AF-A0AA38I5Q6-F1
#
_entry.id   AF-A0AA38I5Q6-F1
#
_cell.length_a   1.000
_cell.length_b   1.000
_cell.length_c   1.000
_cell.angle_alpha   90.00
_cell.angle_beta   90.00
_cell.angle_gamma   90.00
#
_symmetry.space_group_name_H-M   'P 1'
#
loop_
_entity.id
_entity.type
_entity.pdbx_description
1 polymer ?
#
loop_
_entity_poly.entity_id
_entity_poly.type
_entity_poly.pdbx_seq_one_letter_code
_entity_poly.pdbx_strand_id
1 'polypeptide(L)'
;MGEMAPEAANSHKSSWWLIFGAVCALTLTTRFYKIAEPDHVCWDETHFGKMGSWYINRTFFFDVHPPLGKMLIGLSGYLTGYDGTFAFDKPGDKYDNTSYLGMRVFCTALGATLIPMAFLIVEETTQSITAATFAALLILFDVGILTLTQYILLDPILLCFIMGSILGAVKVSSRRIQEFSVSWWLWLTFTGTMLACCVSVKFVGLFVVSLVGLMTTADLWKILGDMTRPVVSRYKIK
;
A
#
# COMPACT_ATOMS: atom_id res chain seq x y z
N MET A 1 19.86 9.68 -29.00
CA MET A 1 18.70 8.83 -28.64
C MET A 1 17.75 8.89 -29.82
N GLY A 2 17.65 7.82 -30.60
CA GLY A 2 16.75 7.77 -31.75
C GLY A 2 15.30 7.72 -31.27
N GLU A 3 14.42 8.51 -31.88
CA GLU A 3 12.98 8.40 -31.67
C GLU A 3 12.53 6.98 -32.01
N MET A 4 11.89 6.33 -31.06
CA MET A 4 11.32 5.00 -31.24
C MET A 4 10.17 5.11 -32.24
N ALA A 5 10.16 4.25 -33.26
CA ALA A 5 9.09 4.25 -34.26
C ALA A 5 7.71 4.11 -33.59
N PRO A 6 6.68 4.83 -34.07
CA PRO A 6 5.36 4.88 -33.43
C PRO A 6 4.70 3.50 -33.26
N GLU A 7 4.95 2.55 -34.17
CA GLU A 7 4.49 1.17 -34.06
C GLU A 7 5.15 0.41 -32.89
N ALA A 8 6.45 0.60 -32.67
CA ALA A 8 7.18 -0.02 -31.57
C ALA A 8 6.74 0.56 -30.21
N ALA A 9 6.46 1.86 -30.15
CA ALA A 9 5.91 2.51 -28.96
C ALA A 9 4.50 1.99 -28.60
N ASN A 10 3.64 1.79 -29.60
CA ASN A 10 2.31 1.21 -29.40
C ASN A 10 2.37 -0.26 -28.96
N SER A 11 3.26 -1.06 -29.55
CA SER A 11 3.48 -2.46 -29.17
C SER A 11 3.98 -2.58 -27.72
N HIS A 12 4.93 -1.74 -27.32
CA HIS A 12 5.44 -1.70 -25.95
C HIS A 12 4.36 -1.31 -24.94
N LYS A 13 3.55 -0.28 -25.25
CA LYS A 13 2.44 0.15 -24.40
C LYS A 13 1.39 -0.95 -24.26
N SER A 14 1.02 -1.63 -25.34
CA SER A 14 0.09 -2.76 -25.32
C SER A 14 0.61 -3.90 -24.44
N SER A 15 1.88 -4.27 -24.61
CA SER A 15 2.54 -5.31 -23.81
C SER A 15 2.55 -4.97 -22.31
N TRP A 16 2.80 -3.71 -21.97
CA TRP A 16 2.77 -3.23 -20.59
C TRP A 16 1.39 -3.44 -19.94
N TRP A 17 0.31 -3.03 -20.61
CA TRP A 17 -1.06 -3.17 -20.08
C TRP A 17 -1.48 -4.64 -19.96
N LEU A 18 -1.08 -5.48 -20.92
CA LEU A 18 -1.33 -6.91 -20.85
C LEU A 18 -0.62 -7.56 -19.65
N ILE A 19 0.67 -7.27 -19.45
CA ILE A 19 1.46 -7.84 -18.36
C ILE A 19 0.97 -7.33 -17.01
N PHE A 20 0.76 -6.02 -16.88
CA PHE A 20 0.23 -5.44 -15.65
C PHE A 20 -1.17 -5.97 -15.33
N GLY A 21 -2.05 -6.09 -16.34
CA GLY A 21 -3.36 -6.70 -16.21
C GLY A 21 -3.29 -8.16 -15.75
N ALA A 22 -2.36 -8.95 -16.29
CA ALA A 22 -2.12 -10.31 -15.86
C ALA A 22 -1.63 -10.40 -14.41
N VAL A 23 -0.70 -9.51 -14.00
CA VAL A 23 -0.23 -9.41 -12.60
C VAL A 23 -1.38 -9.09 -11.66
N CYS A 24 -2.23 -8.13 -12.00
CA CYS A 24 -3.42 -7.80 -11.22
C CYS A 24 -4.41 -8.97 -11.15
N ALA A 25 -4.68 -9.64 -12.26
CA ALA A 25 -5.58 -10.80 -12.29
C ALA A 25 -5.05 -11.94 -11.41
N LEU A 26 -3.77 -12.29 -11.53
CA LEU A 26 -3.12 -13.31 -10.69
C LEU A 26 -3.13 -12.91 -9.22
N THR A 27 -2.94 -11.63 -8.92
CA THR A 27 -3.02 -11.11 -7.55
C THR A 27 -4.41 -11.31 -6.96
N LEU A 28 -5.47 -10.95 -7.70
CA LEU A 28 -6.83 -11.13 -7.23
C LEU A 28 -7.18 -12.61 -7.03
N THR A 29 -6.80 -13.48 -7.97
CA THR A 29 -7.11 -14.91 -7.85
C THR A 29 -6.37 -15.59 -6.71
N THR A 30 -5.09 -15.25 -6.49
CA THR A 30 -4.27 -15.87 -5.44
C THR A 30 -4.59 -15.32 -4.05
N ARG A 31 -4.71 -13.99 -3.90
CA ARG A 31 -4.93 -13.36 -2.58
C ARG A 31 -6.34 -13.61 -2.06
N PHE A 32 -7.34 -13.68 -2.94
CA PHE A 32 -8.71 -13.92 -2.54
C PHE A 32 -9.12 -15.40 -2.55
N TYR A 33 -8.18 -16.29 -2.82
CA TYR A 33 -8.43 -17.73 -2.74
C TYR A 33 -8.70 -18.13 -1.29
N LYS A 34 -9.89 -18.67 -1.03
CA LYS A 34 -10.27 -19.25 0.27
C LYS A 34 -10.06 -18.34 1.49
N ILE A 35 -10.37 -17.05 1.40
CA ILE A 35 -10.26 -16.11 2.54
C ILE A 35 -11.10 -16.56 3.77
N ALA A 36 -12.23 -17.22 3.53
CA ALA A 36 -13.10 -17.72 4.60
C ALA A 36 -12.49 -18.95 5.33
N GLU A 37 -11.43 -19.56 4.80
CA GLU A 37 -10.71 -20.63 5.46
C GLU A 37 -9.40 -20.08 6.07
N PRO A 38 -9.06 -20.43 7.32
CA PRO A 38 -9.84 -21.22 8.27
C PRO A 38 -10.97 -20.42 8.96
N ASP A 39 -12.04 -21.09 9.36
CA ASP A 39 -13.24 -20.51 10.02
C ASP A 39 -13.07 -20.26 11.54
N HIS A 40 -11.84 -19.98 11.96
CA HIS A 40 -11.51 -19.66 13.35
C HIS A 40 -10.50 -18.53 13.45
N VAL A 41 -10.41 -17.92 14.63
CA VAL A 41 -9.49 -16.82 14.95
C VAL A 41 -8.05 -17.30 14.86
N CYS A 42 -7.23 -16.63 14.06
CA CYS A 42 -5.81 -16.95 13.92
C CYS A 42 -4.92 -15.90 14.59
N TRP A 43 -3.94 -16.34 15.40
CA TRP A 43 -2.86 -15.49 15.90
C TRP A 43 -3.39 -14.16 16.54
N ASP A 44 -2.97 -13.02 16.00
CA ASP A 44 -3.29 -11.67 16.46
C ASP A 44 -4.64 -11.13 15.95
N GLU A 45 -5.42 -11.93 15.22
CA GLU A 45 -6.84 -11.61 15.01
C GLU A 45 -7.57 -11.45 16.35
N THR A 46 -7.11 -12.16 17.39
CA THR A 46 -7.57 -11.98 18.78
C THR A 46 -7.46 -10.53 19.24
N HIS A 47 -6.30 -9.90 19.02
CA HIS A 47 -6.06 -8.53 19.45
C HIS A 47 -6.82 -7.53 18.56
N PHE A 48 -6.62 -7.58 17.24
CA PHE A 48 -7.13 -6.54 16.35
C PHE A 48 -8.63 -6.66 16.07
N GLY A 49 -9.17 -7.88 16.06
CA GLY A 49 -10.62 -8.11 16.01
C GLY A 49 -11.31 -7.58 17.27
N LYS A 50 -10.76 -7.86 18.45
CA LYS A 50 -11.27 -7.33 19.73
C LYS A 50 -11.24 -5.81 19.77
N MET A 51 -10.14 -5.20 19.33
CA MET A 51 -10.04 -3.74 19.25
C MET A 51 -11.02 -3.13 18.23
N GLY A 52 -11.25 -3.79 17.09
CA GLY A 52 -12.29 -3.40 16.14
C GLY A 52 -13.68 -3.40 16.78
N SER A 53 -13.97 -4.41 17.61
CA SER A 53 -15.20 -4.54 18.39
C SER A 53 -15.37 -3.39 19.39
N TRP A 54 -14.30 -3.01 20.09
CA TRP A 54 -14.31 -1.86 21.00
C TRP A 54 -14.59 -0.53 20.29
N TYR A 55 -14.11 -0.33 19.07
CA TYR A 55 -14.49 0.85 18.28
C TYR A 55 -15.99 0.87 17.94
N ILE A 56 -16.56 -0.27 17.53
CA ILE A 56 -17.99 -0.38 17.22
C ILE A 56 -18.84 -0.11 18.46
N ASN A 57 -18.47 -0.71 19.59
CA ASN A 57 -19.16 -0.56 20.88
C ASN A 57 -18.89 0.76 21.59
N ARG A 58 -18.00 1.60 21.05
CA ARG A 58 -17.54 2.86 21.66
C ARG A 58 -16.94 2.67 23.06
N THR A 59 -16.26 1.55 23.25
CA THR A 59 -15.56 1.23 24.50
C THR A 59 -14.13 1.77 24.45
N PHE A 60 -13.74 2.55 25.44
CA PHE A 60 -12.37 3.03 25.55
C PHE A 60 -11.40 1.88 25.86
N PHE A 61 -10.23 1.90 25.22
CA PHE A 61 -9.14 0.96 25.48
C PHE A 61 -7.80 1.66 25.24
N PHE A 62 -6.73 1.07 25.78
CA PHE A 62 -5.36 1.52 25.58
C PHE A 62 -4.59 0.49 24.74
N ASP A 63 -3.82 0.95 23.76
CA ASP A 63 -2.94 0.13 22.96
C ASP A 63 -1.65 0.88 22.59
N VAL A 64 -0.58 0.14 22.35
CA VAL A 64 0.74 0.68 21.99
C VAL A 64 0.78 1.26 20.58
N HIS A 65 -0.05 0.75 19.66
CA HIS A 65 -0.09 1.21 18.28
C HIS A 65 -1.07 2.37 18.09
N PRO A 66 -0.74 3.33 17.20
CA PRO A 66 -1.69 4.33 16.72
C PRO A 66 -3.03 3.75 16.21
N PRO A 67 -4.09 4.57 16.16
CA PRO A 67 -5.46 4.05 16.08
C PRO A 67 -5.95 3.70 14.65
N LEU A 68 -5.37 4.29 13.59
CA LEU A 68 -5.99 4.29 12.26
C LEU A 68 -6.26 2.88 11.72
N GLY A 69 -5.30 1.96 11.84
CA GLY A 69 -5.49 0.60 11.30
C GLY A 69 -6.61 -0.15 12.00
N LYS A 70 -6.73 -0.01 13.32
CA LYS A 70 -7.81 -0.62 14.11
C LYS A 70 -9.17 0.02 13.81
N MET A 71 -9.19 1.33 13.62
CA MET A 71 -10.39 2.06 13.19
C MET A 71 -10.87 1.58 11.82
N LEU A 72 -9.95 1.33 10.88
CA LEU A 72 -10.28 0.80 9.56
C LEU A 72 -10.80 -0.65 9.62
N ILE A 73 -10.21 -1.50 10.48
CA ILE A 73 -10.73 -2.84 10.75
C ILE A 73 -12.16 -2.75 11.32
N GLY A 74 -12.37 -1.94 12.37
CA GLY A 74 -13.70 -1.72 12.94
C GLY A 74 -14.71 -1.17 11.92
N LEU A 75 -14.29 -0.22 11.09
CA LEU A 75 -15.10 0.34 9.99
C LEU A 75 -15.48 -0.74 8.96
N SER A 76 -14.54 -1.57 8.54
CA SER A 76 -14.82 -2.66 7.60
C SER A 76 -15.80 -3.68 8.18
N GLY A 77 -15.67 -4.02 9.46
CA GLY A 77 -16.65 -4.84 10.17
C GLY A 77 -18.04 -4.22 10.17
N TYR A 78 -18.14 -2.96 10.61
CA TYR A 78 -19.40 -2.24 10.69
C TYR A 78 -20.11 -2.16 9.33
N LEU A 79 -19.37 -1.87 8.24
CA LEU A 79 -19.93 -1.79 6.89
C LEU A 79 -20.37 -3.14 6.32
N THR A 80 -19.86 -4.25 6.87
CA THR A 80 -20.15 -5.61 6.39
C THR A 80 -21.05 -6.42 7.32
N GLY A 81 -21.63 -5.77 8.33
CA GLY A 81 -22.65 -6.36 9.21
C GLY A 81 -22.11 -7.01 10.48
N TYR A 82 -20.84 -6.80 10.81
CA TYR A 82 -20.33 -7.19 12.13
C TYR A 82 -20.84 -6.25 13.22
N ASP A 83 -21.37 -6.82 14.30
CA ASP A 83 -22.07 -6.10 15.37
C ASP A 83 -21.18 -5.75 16.58
N GLY A 84 -19.92 -6.19 16.60
CA GLY A 84 -19.00 -5.93 17.71
C GLY A 84 -19.19 -6.85 18.92
N THR A 85 -19.98 -7.92 18.82
CA THR A 85 -20.30 -8.78 19.99
C THR A 85 -19.34 -9.96 20.18
N PHE A 86 -18.68 -10.40 19.11
CA PHE A 86 -17.74 -11.53 19.19
C PHE A 86 -16.48 -11.18 20.00
N ALA A 87 -16.12 -12.04 20.96
CA ALA A 87 -15.14 -11.69 22.00
C ALA A 87 -13.67 -11.70 21.57
N PHE A 88 -13.31 -12.47 20.53
CA PHE A 88 -11.93 -12.65 20.05
C PHE A 88 -10.95 -13.04 21.19
N ASP A 89 -11.29 -14.04 22.01
CA ASP A 89 -10.54 -14.32 23.25
C ASP A 89 -9.26 -15.12 23.03
N LYS A 90 -9.29 -16.18 22.21
CA LYS A 90 -8.10 -17.00 21.95
C LYS A 90 -8.03 -17.50 20.51
N PRO A 91 -6.81 -17.78 20.01
CA PRO A 91 -6.67 -18.44 18.72
C PRO A 91 -7.36 -19.80 18.73
N GLY A 92 -8.05 -20.12 17.62
CA GLY A 92 -8.85 -21.34 17.48
C GLY A 92 -10.32 -21.20 17.84
N ASP A 93 -10.76 -20.06 18.39
CA ASP A 93 -12.18 -19.79 18.58
C ASP A 93 -12.89 -19.74 17.22
N LYS A 94 -13.96 -20.51 17.08
CA LYS A 94 -14.76 -20.54 15.86
C LYS A 94 -15.59 -19.27 15.75
N TYR A 95 -15.72 -18.77 14.52
CA TYR A 95 -16.52 -17.58 14.26
C TYR A 95 -18.04 -17.84 14.32
N ASP A 96 -18.48 -19.10 14.18
CA ASP A 96 -19.88 -19.49 14.14
C ASP A 96 -20.70 -18.60 13.19
N ASN A 97 -21.71 -17.88 13.70
CA ASN A 97 -22.56 -16.99 12.90
C ASN A 97 -22.04 -15.54 12.81
N THR A 98 -20.79 -15.28 13.21
CA THR A 98 -20.21 -13.94 13.23
C THR A 98 -19.82 -13.46 11.84
N SER A 99 -20.17 -12.23 11.46
CA SER A 99 -19.80 -11.63 10.17
C SER A 99 -18.35 -11.11 10.11
N TYR A 100 -17.36 -11.99 10.30
CA TYR A 100 -15.93 -11.62 10.30
C TYR A 100 -15.33 -11.44 8.89
N LEU A 101 -15.94 -12.09 7.87
CA LEU A 101 -15.36 -12.20 6.53
C LEU A 101 -15.07 -10.84 5.90
N GLY A 102 -15.91 -9.84 6.13
CA GLY A 102 -15.71 -8.50 5.59
C GLY A 102 -14.42 -7.82 6.09
N MET A 103 -14.02 -8.08 7.34
CA MET A 103 -12.75 -7.59 7.88
C MET A 103 -11.55 -8.26 7.20
N ARG A 104 -11.60 -9.59 7.00
CA ARG A 104 -10.55 -10.31 6.27
C ARG A 104 -10.46 -9.84 4.83
N VAL A 105 -11.59 -9.75 4.12
CA VAL A 105 -11.65 -9.23 2.73
C VAL A 105 -11.05 -7.83 2.64
N PHE A 106 -11.31 -6.95 3.60
CA PHE A 106 -10.72 -5.61 3.65
C PHE A 106 -9.20 -5.66 3.82
N CYS A 107 -8.70 -6.46 4.77
CA CYS A 107 -7.27 -6.66 4.99
C CYS A 107 -6.59 -7.25 3.76
N THR A 108 -7.18 -8.28 3.17
CA THR A 108 -6.71 -8.91 1.93
C THR A 108 -6.72 -7.94 0.76
N ALA A 109 -7.72 -7.07 0.64
CA ALA A 109 -7.78 -6.08 -0.42
C ALA A 109 -6.62 -5.08 -0.33
N LEU A 110 -6.30 -4.58 0.87
CA LEU A 110 -5.15 -3.71 1.07
C LEU A 110 -3.83 -4.45 0.90
N GLY A 111 -3.74 -5.69 1.38
CA GLY A 111 -2.58 -6.56 1.18
C GLY A 111 -2.36 -6.96 -0.30
N ALA A 112 -3.42 -7.05 -1.08
CA ALA A 112 -3.36 -7.33 -2.51
C ALA A 112 -2.77 -6.16 -3.31
N THR A 113 -2.82 -4.92 -2.83
CA THR A 113 -2.23 -3.78 -3.56
C THR A 113 -0.70 -3.82 -3.58
N LEU A 114 -0.05 -4.59 -2.71
CA LEU A 114 1.40 -4.70 -2.60
C LEU A 114 2.04 -5.14 -3.93
N ILE A 115 1.44 -6.14 -4.59
CA ILE A 115 1.96 -6.72 -5.84
C ILE A 115 1.92 -5.71 -7.01
N PRO A 116 0.78 -5.08 -7.36
CA PRO A 116 0.75 -4.08 -8.41
C PRO A 116 1.57 -2.83 -8.05
N MET A 117 1.60 -2.41 -6.79
CA MET A 117 2.47 -1.29 -6.38
C MET A 117 3.96 -1.63 -6.58
N ALA A 118 4.39 -2.84 -6.27
CA ALA A 118 5.77 -3.27 -6.50
C ALA A 118 6.13 -3.26 -7.99
N PHE A 119 5.23 -3.74 -8.85
CA PHE A 119 5.39 -3.64 -10.29
C PHE A 119 5.59 -2.17 -10.72
N LEU A 120 4.73 -1.26 -10.27
CA LEU A 120 4.79 0.16 -10.62
C LEU A 120 6.06 0.84 -10.09
N ILE A 121 6.48 0.54 -8.86
CA ILE A 121 7.69 1.08 -8.25
C ILE A 121 8.93 0.67 -9.06
N VAL A 122 9.05 -0.62 -9.38
CA VAL A 122 10.22 -1.16 -10.07
C VAL A 122 10.22 -0.74 -11.54
N GLU A 123 9.06 -0.65 -12.19
CA GLU A 123 8.97 -0.12 -13.56
C GLU A 123 9.40 1.35 -13.60
N GLU A 124 8.94 2.15 -12.65
CA GLU A 124 9.25 3.58 -12.64
C GLU A 124 10.74 3.84 -12.35
N THR A 125 11.38 3.01 -11.53
CA THR A 125 12.81 3.14 -11.18
C THR A 125 13.75 2.54 -12.22
N THR A 126 13.43 1.36 -12.77
CA THR A 126 14.33 0.61 -13.68
C THR A 126 13.99 0.80 -15.15
N GLN A 127 12.78 1.28 -15.44
CA GLN A 127 12.28 1.45 -16.79
C GLN A 127 12.17 0.13 -17.58
N SER A 128 12.10 -1.00 -16.87
CA SER A 128 12.08 -2.34 -17.44
C SER A 128 10.86 -3.13 -16.99
N ILE A 129 10.04 -3.56 -17.96
CA ILE A 129 8.87 -4.41 -17.70
C ILE A 129 9.29 -5.75 -17.13
N THR A 130 10.42 -6.31 -17.59
CA THR A 130 10.93 -7.60 -17.10
C THR A 130 11.33 -7.53 -15.64
N ALA A 131 12.05 -6.46 -15.23
CA ALA A 131 12.43 -6.27 -13.83
C ALA A 131 11.20 -6.04 -12.93
N ALA A 132 10.25 -5.25 -13.40
CA ALA A 132 8.98 -5.00 -12.71
C ALA A 132 8.15 -6.27 -12.52
N THR A 133 8.06 -7.10 -13.58
CA THR A 133 7.37 -8.40 -13.53
C THR A 133 8.04 -9.33 -12.53
N PHE A 134 9.38 -9.41 -12.56
CA PHE A 134 10.12 -10.25 -11.62
C PHE A 134 9.90 -9.83 -10.17
N ALA A 135 9.96 -8.53 -9.87
CA ALA A 135 9.69 -8.01 -8.53
C ALA A 135 8.25 -8.32 -8.06
N ALA A 136 7.26 -8.16 -8.95
CA ALA A 136 5.88 -8.50 -8.65
C ALA A 136 5.70 -10.00 -8.37
N LEU A 137 6.31 -10.87 -9.17
CA LEU A 137 6.25 -12.33 -8.99
C LEU A 137 6.92 -12.78 -7.70
N LEU A 138 8.03 -12.18 -7.29
CA LEU A 138 8.68 -12.48 -6.01
C LEU A 138 7.73 -12.26 -4.84
N ILE A 139 7.01 -11.12 -4.82
CA ILE A 139 6.05 -10.82 -3.75
C ILE A 139 4.78 -11.67 -3.90
N LEU A 140 4.32 -11.92 -5.13
CA LEU A 140 3.15 -12.75 -5.41
C LEU A 140 3.31 -14.16 -4.83
N PHE A 141 4.47 -14.78 -5.05
CA PHE A 141 4.78 -16.14 -4.59
C PHE A 141 5.41 -16.20 -3.19
N ASP A 142 5.54 -15.08 -2.49
CA ASP A 142 5.96 -15.05 -1.10
C ASP A 142 4.81 -15.54 -0.19
N VAL A 143 5.02 -16.70 0.44
CA VAL A 143 4.06 -17.33 1.35
C VAL A 143 3.91 -16.55 2.66
N GLY A 144 4.97 -15.87 3.12
CA GLY A 144 4.92 -15.01 4.30
C GLY A 144 4.00 -13.82 4.08
N ILE A 145 4.14 -13.13 2.94
CA ILE A 145 3.23 -12.02 2.59
C ILE A 145 1.81 -12.55 2.34
N LEU A 146 1.67 -13.72 1.71
CA LEU A 146 0.35 -14.34 1.49
C LEU A 146 -0.39 -14.55 2.80
N THR A 147 0.24 -15.24 3.76
CA THR A 147 -0.38 -15.58 5.03
C THR A 147 -0.66 -14.32 5.86
N LEU A 148 0.29 -13.38 5.93
CA LEU A 148 0.14 -12.16 6.72
C LEU A 148 -0.93 -11.21 6.16
N THR A 149 -1.22 -11.25 4.86
CA THR A 149 -2.22 -10.37 4.24
C THR A 149 -3.66 -10.89 4.30
N GLN A 150 -3.88 -12.15 4.64
CA GLN A 150 -5.20 -12.80 4.59
C GLN A 150 -6.05 -12.62 5.86
N TYR A 151 -5.42 -12.29 6.99
CA TYR A 151 -6.06 -12.24 8.31
C TYR A 151 -6.36 -10.82 8.76
N ILE A 152 -7.20 -10.68 9.79
CA ILE A 152 -7.56 -9.42 10.44
C ILE A 152 -6.36 -8.89 11.24
N LEU A 153 -5.37 -8.34 10.52
CA LEU A 153 -4.12 -7.84 11.06
C LEU A 153 -3.91 -6.37 10.70
N LEU A 154 -3.06 -5.67 11.45
CA LEU A 154 -2.64 -4.31 11.10
C LEU A 154 -1.63 -4.27 9.96
N ASP A 155 -0.83 -5.31 9.80
CA ASP A 155 0.27 -5.37 8.86
C ASP A 155 -0.14 -5.25 7.38
N PRO A 156 -1.25 -5.84 6.86
CA PRO A 156 -1.73 -5.58 5.50
C PRO A 156 -1.99 -4.09 5.24
N ILE A 157 -2.60 -3.40 6.21
CA ILE A 157 -2.91 -1.97 6.14
C ILE A 157 -1.61 -1.14 6.15
N LEU A 158 -0.70 -1.48 7.06
CA LEU A 158 0.60 -0.84 7.19
C LEU A 158 1.41 -0.98 5.89
N LEU A 159 1.53 -2.20 5.36
CA LEU A 159 2.29 -2.50 4.15
C LEU A 159 1.70 -1.78 2.93
N CYS A 160 0.36 -1.67 2.83
CA CYS A 160 -0.30 -0.88 1.80
C CYS A 160 0.16 0.59 1.84
N PHE A 161 0.15 1.22 3.03
CA PHE A 161 0.60 2.61 3.18
C PHE A 161 2.11 2.78 3.00
N ILE A 162 2.94 1.81 3.39
CA ILE A 162 4.39 1.82 3.10
C ILE A 162 4.63 1.78 1.59
N MET A 163 4.01 0.84 0.88
CA MET A 163 4.15 0.69 -0.57
C MET A 163 3.61 1.92 -1.31
N GLY A 164 2.47 2.47 -0.86
CA GLY A 164 1.92 3.72 -1.37
C GLY A 164 2.86 4.91 -1.17
N SER A 165 3.51 5.00 0.00
CA SER A 165 4.49 6.05 0.29
C SER A 165 5.72 5.97 -0.62
N ILE A 166 6.25 4.75 -0.83
CA ILE A 166 7.40 4.54 -1.72
C ILE A 166 7.02 4.82 -3.18
N LEU A 167 5.85 4.35 -3.63
CA LEU A 167 5.35 4.62 -4.98
C LEU A 167 5.21 6.13 -5.22
N GLY A 168 4.60 6.84 -4.27
CA GLY A 168 4.49 8.29 -4.33
C GLY A 168 5.85 8.98 -4.41
N ALA A 169 6.79 8.61 -3.53
CA ALA A 169 8.14 9.17 -3.52
C ALA A 169 8.88 8.94 -4.84
N VAL A 170 8.84 7.73 -5.39
CA VAL A 170 9.43 7.39 -6.69
C VAL A 170 8.79 8.20 -7.83
N LYS A 171 7.47 8.40 -7.80
CA LYS A 171 6.77 9.23 -8.80
C LYS A 171 7.14 10.70 -8.69
N VAL A 172 7.25 11.25 -7.48
CA VAL A 172 7.69 12.64 -7.24
C VAL A 172 9.10 12.87 -7.76
N SER A 173 10.00 11.90 -7.57
CA SER A 173 11.40 11.94 -8.04
C SER A 173 11.58 11.51 -9.51
N SER A 174 10.50 11.13 -10.21
CA SER A 174 10.59 10.64 -11.58
C SER A 174 10.84 11.77 -12.57
N ARG A 175 11.75 11.53 -13.51
CA ARG A 175 12.01 12.43 -14.65
C ARG A 175 10.86 12.48 -15.66
N ARG A 176 9.90 11.55 -15.59
CA ARG A 176 8.71 11.53 -16.45
C ARG A 176 7.67 12.58 -16.05
N ILE A 177 7.73 13.06 -14.80
CA ILE A 177 6.78 14.04 -14.26
C ILE A 177 7.49 15.39 -14.17
N GLN A 178 6.90 16.41 -14.79
CA GLN A 178 7.45 17.77 -14.72
C GLN A 178 7.31 18.34 -13.31
N GLU A 179 8.41 18.84 -12.77
CA GLU A 179 8.46 19.53 -11.47
C GLU A 179 7.45 20.68 -11.42
N PHE A 180 6.79 20.85 -10.27
CA PHE A 180 5.74 21.86 -10.04
C PHE A 180 4.51 21.78 -10.96
N SER A 181 4.36 20.73 -11.77
CA SER A 181 3.12 20.45 -12.47
C SER A 181 2.01 20.02 -11.51
N VAL A 182 0.75 20.07 -11.96
CA VAL A 182 -0.39 19.55 -11.19
C VAL A 182 -0.18 18.08 -10.84
N SER A 183 0.34 17.27 -11.78
CA SER A 183 0.62 15.86 -11.52
C SER A 183 1.68 15.68 -10.42
N TRP A 184 2.71 16.52 -10.39
CA TRP A 184 3.73 16.48 -9.34
C TRP A 184 3.14 16.78 -7.96
N TRP A 185 2.31 17.82 -7.85
CA TRP A 185 1.61 18.14 -6.60
C TRP A 185 0.64 17.05 -6.15
N LEU A 186 -0.05 16.39 -7.09
CA LEU A 186 -0.91 15.25 -6.78
C LEU A 186 -0.10 14.08 -6.20
N TRP A 187 1.05 13.74 -6.80
CA TRP A 187 1.92 12.69 -6.24
C TRP A 187 2.56 13.09 -4.92
N LEU A 188 2.91 14.36 -4.73
CA LEU A 188 3.46 14.86 -3.47
C LEU A 188 2.42 14.79 -2.33
N THR A 189 1.20 15.26 -2.58
CA THR A 189 0.10 15.19 -1.61
C THR A 189 -0.31 13.75 -1.32
N PHE A 190 -0.33 12.89 -2.34
CA PHE A 190 -0.52 11.44 -2.18
C PHE A 190 0.57 10.83 -1.27
N THR A 191 1.84 11.13 -1.52
CA THR A 191 2.97 10.65 -0.70
C THR A 191 2.83 11.09 0.75
N GLY A 192 2.54 12.37 1.00
CA GLY A 192 2.34 12.89 2.35
C GLY A 192 1.16 12.23 3.07
N THR A 193 0.06 11.98 2.37
CA THR A 193 -1.12 11.29 2.91
C THR A 193 -0.78 9.85 3.29
N MET A 194 -0.10 9.11 2.41
CA MET A 194 0.30 7.73 2.67
C MET A 194 1.28 7.64 3.85
N LEU A 195 2.24 8.58 3.97
CA LEU A 195 3.17 8.65 5.10
C LEU A 195 2.44 8.93 6.42
N ALA A 196 1.52 9.89 6.43
CA ALA A 196 0.72 10.21 7.61
C ALA A 196 -0.14 9.02 8.06
N CYS A 197 -0.79 8.35 7.10
CA CYS A 197 -1.55 7.12 7.36
C CYS A 197 -0.66 6.00 7.91
N CYS A 198 0.54 5.82 7.35
CA CYS A 198 1.50 4.81 7.79
C CYS A 198 1.89 4.98 9.28
N VAL A 199 2.29 6.20 9.67
CA VAL A 199 2.60 6.53 11.07
C VAL A 199 1.36 6.35 11.97
N SER A 200 0.17 6.67 11.46
CA SER A 200 -1.10 6.53 12.18
C SER A 200 -1.58 5.08 12.33
N VAL A 201 -0.96 4.11 11.66
CA VAL A 201 -1.22 2.67 11.85
C VAL A 201 -0.24 2.05 12.85
N LYS A 202 1.07 2.26 12.68
CA LYS A 202 2.12 1.67 13.53
C LYS A 202 3.35 2.57 13.50
N PHE A 203 4.02 2.76 14.65
CA PHE A 203 5.23 3.61 14.71
C PHE A 203 6.42 3.09 13.89
N VAL A 204 6.40 1.82 13.49
CA VAL A 204 7.34 1.27 12.48
C VAL A 204 7.30 2.08 11.17
N GLY A 205 6.17 2.75 10.88
CA GLY A 205 6.05 3.68 9.75
C GLY A 205 7.03 4.86 9.78
N LEU A 206 7.63 5.19 10.93
CA LEU A 206 8.68 6.21 10.99
C LEU A 206 9.91 5.84 10.15
N PHE A 207 10.16 4.55 9.91
CA PHE A 207 11.26 4.13 9.04
C PHE A 207 11.01 4.49 7.58
N VAL A 208 9.77 4.39 7.08
CA VAL A 208 9.47 4.82 5.70
C VAL A 208 9.48 6.35 5.60
N VAL A 209 9.05 7.08 6.63
CA VAL A 209 9.22 8.55 6.69
C VAL A 209 10.68 8.93 6.58
N SER A 210 11.55 8.23 7.32
CA SER A 210 12.99 8.45 7.30
C SER A 210 13.59 8.14 5.92
N LEU A 211 13.18 7.03 5.30
CA LEU A 211 13.61 6.66 3.95
C LEU A 211 13.21 7.71 2.91
N VAL A 212 11.96 8.16 2.89
CA VAL A 212 11.49 9.20 1.96
C VAL A 212 12.19 10.53 2.24
N GLY A 213 12.47 10.85 3.51
CA GLY A 213 13.26 12.02 3.89
C GLY A 213 14.69 11.95 3.35
N LEU A 214 15.34 10.78 3.41
CA LEU A 214 16.67 10.57 2.83
C LEU A 214 16.64 10.67 1.30
N MET A 215 15.64 10.10 0.63
CA MET A 215 15.45 10.25 -0.82
C MET A 215 15.29 11.73 -1.21
N THR A 216 14.46 12.47 -0.48
CA THR A 216 14.24 13.91 -0.70
C THR A 216 15.54 14.69 -0.49
N THR A 217 16.30 14.38 0.56
CA THR A 217 17.60 15.01 0.82
C THR A 217 18.58 14.75 -0.32
N ALA A 218 18.63 13.53 -0.84
CA ALA A 218 19.48 13.17 -1.97
C ALA A 218 19.07 13.90 -3.26
N ASP A 219 17.77 14.11 -3.49
CA ASP A 219 17.29 14.85 -4.66
C ASP A 219 17.55 16.35 -4.54
N LEU A 220 17.35 16.93 -3.36
CA LEU A 220 17.74 18.32 -3.08
C LEU A 220 19.24 18.54 -3.26
N TRP A 221 20.07 17.58 -2.85
CA TRP A 221 21.52 17.62 -3.07
C TRP A 221 21.88 17.65 -4.55
N LYS A 222 21.22 16.84 -5.39
CA LYS A 222 21.42 16.86 -6.85
C LYS A 222 20.97 18.18 -7.47
N ILE A 223 19.83 18.72 -7.03
CA ILE A 223 19.31 20.01 -7.51
C ILE A 223 20.27 21.15 -7.13
N LEU A 224 20.82 21.12 -5.92
CA LEU A 224 21.80 22.11 -5.47
C LEU A 224 23.09 22.07 -6.29
N GLY A 225 23.52 20.89 -6.75
CA GLY A 225 24.68 20.71 -7.61
C GLY A 225 24.44 21.10 -9.08
N ASP A 226 23.20 21.30 -9.51
CA ASP A 226 22.86 21.67 -10.87
C ASP A 226 23.01 23.18 -11.09
N MET A 227 24.19 23.59 -11.57
CA MET A 227 24.53 24.99 -11.84
C MET A 227 23.67 25.65 -12.94
N THR A 228 22.88 24.88 -13.69
CA THR A 228 21.96 25.43 -14.70
C THR A 228 20.67 25.97 -14.10
N ARG A 229 20.36 25.60 -12.84
CA ARG A 229 19.13 26.00 -12.16
C ARG A 229 19.36 27.26 -11.32
N PRO A 230 18.47 28.26 -11.42
CA PRO A 230 18.55 29.42 -10.54
C PRO A 230 18.18 29.02 -9.10
N VAL A 231 18.93 29.54 -8.12
CA VAL A 231 18.67 29.35 -6.68
C VAL A 231 17.27 29.84 -6.28
N VAL A 232 16.74 30.83 -6.99
CA VAL A 232 15.38 31.35 -6.82
C VAL A 232 14.66 31.31 -8.16
N SER A 233 13.72 30.38 -8.29
CA SER A 233 12.71 30.38 -9.35
C SER A 233 11.73 31.54 -9.10
N ARG A 234 11.91 32.68 -9.79
CA ARG A 234 10.86 33.70 -9.86
C ARG A 234 9.78 33.18 -10.81
N TYR A 235 8.62 32.80 -10.28
CA TYR A 235 7.42 32.63 -11.08
C TYR A 235 7.17 33.95 -11.83
N LYS A 236 7.39 33.96 -13.15
CA LYS A 236 6.82 34.99 -14.02
C LYS A 236 5.34 34.67 -14.12
N ILE A 237 4.53 35.35 -13.31
CA ILE A 237 3.09 35.44 -13.51
C ILE A 237 2.91 36.08 -14.89
N LYS A 238 2.39 35.31 -15.85
CA LYS A 238 1.93 35.80 -17.14
C LYS A 238 0.45 36.13 -17.02
#